data_AF-A0A9E2H5C6-F1
#
_entry.id   AF-A0A9E2H5C6-F1
#
_cell.length_a   1.000
_cell.length_b   1.000
_cell.length_c   1.000
_cell.angle_alpha   90.00
_cell.angle_beta   90.00
_cell.angle_gamma   90.00
#
_symmetry.space_group_name_H-M   'P 1'
#
loop_
_entity.id
_entity.type
_entity.pdbx_description
1 polymer ?
#
loop_
_entity_poly.entity_id
_entity_poly.type
_entity_poly.pdbx_seq_one_letter_code
_entity_poly.pdbx_strand_id
1 'polypeptide(L)'
;MQVYESYIPFYAVLVSLICTVLILISSRKPNLREFWTIAAAFVKFGLVLSLLPEYLQGKIAEVNLFNITSGISLSFRADGLG
;
A
#
# COMPACT_ATOMS: atom_id res chain seq x y z
N MET A 1 14.58 11.71 11.20
CA MET A 1 13.84 10.44 11.05
C MET A 1 14.65 9.57 10.11
N GLN A 2 14.96 8.32 10.49
CA GLN A 2 15.79 7.42 9.68
C GLN A 2 14.93 6.78 8.60
N VAL A 3 15.36 6.79 7.33
CA VAL A 3 14.65 6.10 6.25
C VAL A 3 15.10 4.63 6.22
N TYR A 4 14.15 3.71 6.10
CA TYR A 4 14.42 2.29 5.92
C TYR A 4 13.69 1.74 4.69
N GLU A 5 14.31 0.77 4.02
CA GLU A 5 13.74 0.15 2.84
C GLU A 5 12.55 -0.74 3.22
N SER A 6 11.38 -0.48 2.62
CA SER A 6 10.18 -1.29 2.83
C SER A 6 9.25 -1.24 1.64
N TYR A 7 8.82 -2.42 1.17
CA TYR A 7 7.87 -2.55 0.06
C TYR A 7 6.40 -2.39 0.50
N ILE A 8 6.15 -2.29 1.81
CA ILE A 8 4.78 -2.19 2.36
C ILE A 8 4.01 -0.97 1.80
N PRO A 9 4.59 0.24 1.66
CA PRO A 9 3.92 1.38 1.05
C PRO A 9 3.44 1.09 -0.39
N PHE A 10 4.26 0.38 -1.17
CA PHE A 10 3.89 -0.06 -2.51
C PHE A 10 2.74 -1.07 -2.47
N TYR A 11 2.82 -2.09 -1.62
CA TYR A 11 1.75 -3.09 -1.48
C TYR A 11 0.43 -2.48 -1.00
N ALA A 12 0.46 -1.47 -0.11
CA ALA A 12 -0.73 -0.79 0.34
C ALA A 12 -1.50 -0.12 -0.82
N VAL A 13 -0.80 0.42 -1.82
CA VAL A 13 -1.41 0.96 -3.04
C VAL A 13 -1.86 -0.17 -3.97
N LEU A 14 -1.02 -1.19 -4.16
CA LEU A 14 -1.30 -2.32 -5.05
C LEU A 14 -2.56 -3.10 -4.66
N VAL A 15 -2.82 -3.26 -3.36
CA VAL A 15 -4.03 -3.92 -2.84
C VAL A 15 -5.30 -3.25 -3.35
N SER A 16 -5.35 -1.92 -3.40
CA SER A 16 -6.51 -1.20 -3.95
C SER A 16 -6.66 -1.37 -5.45
N LEU A 17 -5.54 -1.37 -6.18
CA LEU A 17 -5.55 -1.58 -7.63
C LEU A 17 -6.11 -2.98 -7.96
N ILE A 18 -5.61 -4.01 -7.28
CA ILE A 18 -6.07 -5.39 -7.44
C ILE A 18 -7.55 -5.51 -7.04
N CYS A 19 -7.94 -4.95 -5.90
CA CYS A 19 -9.33 -4.98 -5.43
C CYS A 19 -10.29 -4.36 -6.46
N THR A 20 -9.90 -3.25 -7.11
CA THR A 20 -10.71 -2.59 -8.13
C THR A 20 -10.95 -3.52 -9.32
N VAL A 21 -9.92 -4.22 -9.80
CA VAL A 21 -10.03 -5.20 -10.89
C VAL A 21 -10.96 -6.36 -10.49
N LEU A 22 -10.80 -6.88 -9.27
CA LEU A 22 -11.64 -7.97 -8.76
C LEU A 22 -13.12 -7.55 -8.62
N ILE A 23 -13.38 -6.33 -8.17
CA ILE A 23 -14.72 -5.73 -8.09
C ILE A 23 -15.36 -5.62 -9.49
N LEU A 24 -14.59 -5.17 -10.50
CA LEU A 24 -15.08 -5.04 -11.88
C LEU A 24 -15.49 -6.40 -12.47
N ILE A 25 -14.63 -7.41 -12.31
CA ILE A 25 -14.90 -8.77 -12.79
C ILE A 25 -16.08 -9.40 -12.04
N SER A 26 -16.26 -9.07 -10.76
CA SER A 26 -17.37 -9.55 -9.92
C SER A 26 -18.63 -8.67 -9.97
N SER A 27 -18.71 -7.70 -10.88
CA SER A 27 -19.80 -6.70 -10.96
C SER A 27 -21.22 -7.28 -10.93
N ARG A 28 -21.44 -8.47 -11.49
CA ARG A 28 -22.75 -9.16 -11.52
C ARG A 28 -23.06 -9.98 -10.26
N LYS A 29 -22.12 -10.12 -9.33
CA LYS A 29 -22.23 -10.93 -8.11
C LYS A 29 -22.05 -10.04 -6.88
N PRO A 30 -23.14 -9.45 -6.35
CA PRO A 30 -23.06 -8.42 -5.30
C PRO A 30 -22.30 -8.89 -4.05
N ASN A 31 -22.58 -10.09 -3.56
CA ASN A 31 -21.91 -10.64 -2.38
C ASN A 31 -20.39 -10.81 -2.58
N LEU A 32 -19.96 -11.19 -3.79
CA LEU A 32 -18.53 -11.37 -4.10
C LEU A 32 -17.82 -10.03 -4.21
N ARG A 33 -18.48 -9.02 -4.79
CA ARG A 33 -17.96 -7.64 -4.83
C ARG A 33 -17.73 -7.10 -3.42
N GLU A 34 -18.71 -7.25 -2.53
CA GLU A 34 -18.61 -6.81 -1.13
C GLU A 34 -17.51 -7.54 -0.38
N PHE A 35 -17.38 -8.86 -0.61
CA PHE A 35 -16.27 -9.65 -0.06
C PHE A 35 -14.91 -9.05 -0.46
N TRP A 36 -14.70 -8.71 -1.73
CA TRP A 36 -13.43 -8.12 -2.17
C TRP A 36 -13.13 -6.77 -1.51
N THR A 37 -14.13 -5.91 -1.37
CA THR A 37 -13.99 -4.63 -0.66
C THR A 37 -13.55 -4.84 0.80
N ILE A 38 -14.23 -5.73 1.52
CA ILE A 38 -13.94 -6.01 2.93
C ILE A 38 -12.56 -6.65 3.07
N ALA A 39 -12.26 -7.64 2.24
CA ALA A 39 -10.95 -8.32 2.24
C ALA A 39 -9.81 -7.32 1.98
N ALA A 40 -9.94 -6.45 0.99
CA ALA A 40 -8.93 -5.43 0.69
C ALA A 40 -8.75 -4.42 1.83
N ALA A 41 -9.83 -4.06 2.52
CA ALA A 41 -9.76 -3.20 3.71
C ALA A 41 -8.92 -3.84 4.82
N PHE A 42 -9.18 -5.11 5.16
CA PHE A 42 -8.41 -5.82 6.18
C PHE A 42 -6.94 -5.98 5.79
N VAL A 43 -6.65 -6.34 4.54
CA VAL A 43 -5.27 -6.49 4.05
C VAL A 43 -4.53 -5.15 4.12
N LYS A 44 -5.12 -4.07 3.57
CA LYS A 44 -4.49 -2.74 3.61
C LYS A 44 -4.30 -2.25 5.04
N PHE A 45 -5.29 -2.45 5.92
CA PHE A 45 -5.19 -2.07 7.32
C PHE A 45 -4.06 -2.82 8.02
N GLY A 46 -3.92 -4.14 7.81
CA GLY A 46 -2.81 -4.93 8.35
C GLY A 46 -1.44 -4.45 7.86
N LEU A 47 -1.33 -4.11 6.57
CA LEU A 47 -0.11 -3.53 6.00
C LEU A 47 0.25 -2.19 6.68
N VAL A 48 -0.70 -1.27 6.79
CA VAL A 48 -0.46 0.04 7.45
C VAL A 48 -0.12 -0.13 8.92
N LEU A 49 -0.83 -1.00 9.65
CA LEU A 49 -0.51 -1.30 11.05
C LEU A 49 0.91 -1.87 11.21
N SER A 50 1.40 -2.67 10.26
CA SER A 50 2.75 -3.22 10.32
C SER A 50 3.86 -2.16 10.18
N LEU A 51 3.54 -0.97 9.65
CA LEU A 51 4.47 0.17 9.60
C LEU A 51 4.56 0.93 10.93
N LEU A 52 3.53 0.80 11.78
CA LEU A 52 3.40 1.57 13.00
C LEU A 52 4.59 1.38 13.99
N PRO A 53 5.09 0.16 14.25
CA PRO A 53 6.18 -0.03 15.22
C PRO A 53 7.46 0.71 14.84
N GLU A 54 7.83 0.71 13.56
CA GLU A 54 9.02 1.41 13.07
C GLU A 54 8.80 2.92 13.03
N TYR A 55 7.60 3.37 12.67
CA TYR A 55 7.23 4.79 12.71
C TYR A 55 7.35 5.36 14.14
N LEU A 56 6.87 4.64 15.14
CA LEU A 56 6.98 5.03 16.56
C LEU A 56 8.44 5.10 17.04
N GLN A 57 9.36 4.40 16.39
CA GLN A 57 10.81 4.50 16.65
C GLN A 57 11.48 5.67 15.91
N GLY A 58 10.72 6.51 15.21
CA GLY A 58 11.28 7.62 14.45
C GLY A 58 11.89 7.20 13.12
N LYS A 59 11.37 6.14 12.49
CA LYS A 59 11.76 5.69 11.15
C LYS A 59 10.66 5.95 10.13
N ILE A 60 11.04 6.08 8.86
CA ILE A 60 10.12 6.29 7.72
C ILE A 60 10.34 5.17 6.72
N ALA A 61 9.25 4.53 6.31
CA ALA A 61 9.27 3.48 5.30
C ALA A 61 9.34 4.11 3.90
N GLU A 62 10.34 3.73 3.11
CA GLU A 62 10.45 4.18 1.73
C GLU A 62 10.92 3.04 0.82
N VAL A 63 10.41 3.00 -0.41
CA VAL A 63 10.95 2.13 -1.47
C VAL A 63 11.06 2.91 -2.75
N ASN A 64 12.22 2.78 -3.41
CA ASN A 64 12.43 3.28 -4.76
C ASN A 64 12.13 2.14 -5.75
N LEU A 65 11.14 2.30 -6.62
CA LEU A 65 10.78 1.24 -7.57
C LEU A 65 11.68 1.26 -8.80
N PHE A 66 11.86 2.44 -9.40
CA PHE A 66 12.73 2.63 -10.55
C PHE A 66 13.10 4.10 -10.73
N ASN A 67 14.30 4.30 -11.28
CA ASN A 67 14.80 5.60 -11.70
C ASN A 67 14.36 5.86 -13.14
N ILE A 68 13.71 7.00 -13.37
CA ILE A 68 13.24 7.42 -14.70
C ILE A 68 14.37 8.15 -15.44
N THR A 69 15.08 9.04 -14.73
CA THR A 69 16.27 9.74 -15.23
C THR A 69 17.12 10.21 -14.05
N SER A 70 18.27 10.83 -14.31
CA SER A 70 19.14 11.42 -13.30
C SER A 70 18.36 12.44 -12.44
N GLY A 71 18.13 12.09 -11.17
CA GLY A 71 17.41 12.92 -10.21
C GLY A 71 15.89 12.75 -10.19
N ILE A 72 15.30 11.89 -11.04
CA ILE A 72 13.86 11.60 -11.04
C ILE A 72 13.66 10.10 -10.85
N SER A 73 12.99 9.74 -9.76
CA SER A 73 12.65 8.36 -9.43
C SER A 73 11.20 8.24 -8.98
N LEU A 74 10.58 7.11 -9.26
CA LEU A 74 9.30 6.75 -8.65
C LEU A 74 9.58 6.04 -7.33
N SER A 75 9.29 6.71 -6.22
CA SER A 75 9.36 6.13 -4.88
C SER A 75 8.01 6.17 -4.17
N PHE A 76 7.81 5.20 -3.28
CA PHE A 76 6.68 5.14 -2.37
C PHE A 76 7.22 5.35 -0.96
N ARG A 77 6.76 6.41 -0.31
CA ARG A 77 7.11 6.76 1.06
C ARG A 77 5.84 6.76 1.89
N ALA A 78 5.91 6.21 3.09
CA ALA A 78 4.84 6.28 4.07
C ALA A 78 5.36 6.94 5.35
N ASP A 79 4.75 8.08 5.70
CA ASP A 79 5.04 8.79 6.95
C ASP A 79 3.75 9.12 7.72
N GLY A 80 3.86 9.95 8.77
CA GLY A 80 2.74 10.23 9.67
C GLY A 80 1.54 10.92 9.01
N LEU A 81 1.72 11.53 7.83
CA LEU A 81 0.66 12.20 7.09
C LEU A 81 0.05 11.34 5.99
N GLY A 82 0.60 10.13 5.76
CA GLY A 82 0.22 9.25 4.67
C GLY A 82 1.43 8.84 3.85
#